data_AF-A0A9X6ABQ1-F1
#
_entry.id   AF-A0A9X6ABQ1-F1
#
_cell.length_a   1.000
_cell.length_b   1.000
_cell.length_c   1.000
_cell.angle_alpha   90.00
_cell.angle_beta   90.00
_cell.angle_gamma   90.00
#
_symmetry.space_group_name_H-M   'P 1'
#
loop_
_entity.id
_entity.type
_entity.pdbx_description
1 polymer ?
#
loop_
_entity_poly.entity_id
_entity_poly.type
_entity_poly.pdbx_seq_one_letter_code
_entity_poly.pdbx_strand_id
1 'polypeptide(L)'
;ETGTRAAAWGGTTTIVDFAVQSVGRSLREGLDAWNAKADGNCAIDYAFHMIVSDVNQETLKEMDLLVQEGVTSFKQFMAYPGVFYSDDGQILRAMQRSAENGGLIMMH
;
A
#
# COMPACT_ATOMS: atom_id res chain seq x y z
N GLU A 1 18.26 0.38 -0.74
CA GLU A 1 19.59 0.79 -1.23
C GLU A 1 19.90 0.36 -2.66
N THR A 2 20.14 -0.93 -2.96
CA THR A 2 20.63 -1.36 -4.30
C THR A 2 19.63 -1.08 -5.43
N GLY A 3 18.33 -1.34 -5.21
CA GLY A 3 17.28 -1.07 -6.20
C GLY A 3 17.14 0.42 -6.56
N THR A 4 17.11 1.30 -5.57
CA THR A 4 17.03 2.76 -5.79
C THR A 4 18.28 3.31 -6.49
N ARG A 5 19.46 2.75 -6.21
CA ARG A 5 20.70 3.11 -6.94
C ARG A 5 20.63 2.68 -8.40
N ALA A 6 20.18 1.45 -8.66
CA ALA A 6 19.99 0.97 -10.03
C ALA A 6 19.00 1.83 -10.81
N ALA A 7 17.88 2.22 -10.19
CA ALA A 7 16.91 3.16 -10.76
C ALA A 7 17.56 4.50 -11.13
N ALA A 8 18.36 5.09 -10.23
CA ALA A 8 19.09 6.33 -10.49
C ALA A 8 20.03 6.21 -11.71
N TRP A 9 20.80 5.12 -11.80
CA TRP A 9 21.67 4.85 -12.95
C TRP A 9 20.90 4.69 -14.26
N GLY A 10 19.65 4.22 -14.20
CA GLY A 10 18.74 4.10 -15.35
C GLY A 10 17.97 5.38 -15.69
N GLY A 11 18.16 6.47 -14.94
CA GLY A 11 17.44 7.74 -15.15
C GLY A 11 16.05 7.81 -14.50
N THR A 12 15.65 6.81 -13.71
CA THR A 12 14.43 6.86 -12.90
C THR A 12 14.72 7.59 -11.59
N THR A 13 14.03 8.70 -11.35
CA THR A 13 14.27 9.59 -10.19
C THR A 13 13.27 9.40 -9.06
N THR A 14 12.23 8.58 -9.26
CA THR A 14 11.23 8.30 -8.23
C THR A 14 10.69 6.89 -8.40
N ILE A 15 10.49 6.18 -7.28
CA ILE A 15 9.80 4.89 -7.27
C ILE A 15 8.57 4.93 -6.38
N VAL A 16 7.60 4.06 -6.66
CA VAL A 16 6.48 3.80 -5.76
C VAL A 16 6.49 2.31 -5.45
N ASP A 17 6.80 1.95 -4.21
CA ASP A 17 6.89 0.56 -3.77
C ASP A 17 5.59 0.12 -3.07
N PHE A 18 5.42 -1.18 -2.84
CA PHE A 18 4.23 -1.72 -2.16
C PHE A 18 4.53 -2.04 -0.70
N ALA A 19 4.01 -1.21 0.21
CA ALA A 19 3.96 -1.54 1.64
C ALA A 19 2.92 -2.63 1.89
N VAL A 20 3.24 -3.62 2.72
CA VAL A 20 2.40 -4.81 2.91
C VAL A 20 1.78 -4.84 4.30
N GLN A 21 0.46 -4.96 4.35
CA GLN A 21 -0.27 -5.33 5.55
C GLN A 21 -0.09 -6.83 5.82
N SER A 22 0.32 -7.19 7.03
CA SER A 22 0.18 -8.58 7.49
C SER A 22 -1.28 -8.82 7.92
N VAL A 23 -1.90 -9.91 7.48
CA VAL A 23 -3.31 -10.23 7.83
C VAL A 23 -3.52 -10.19 9.34
N GLY A 24 -4.59 -9.52 9.80
CA GLY A 24 -4.87 -9.31 11.23
C GLY A 24 -4.04 -8.22 11.92
N ARG A 25 -3.17 -7.51 11.20
CA ARG A 25 -2.42 -6.33 11.67
C ARG A 25 -2.90 -5.06 10.98
N SER A 26 -2.58 -3.91 11.54
CA SER A 26 -3.01 -2.62 10.98
C SER A 26 -2.27 -2.26 9.68
N LEU A 27 -2.89 -1.41 8.86
CA LEU A 27 -2.24 -0.79 7.71
C LEU A 27 -1.07 0.07 8.15
N ARG A 28 -1.24 0.81 9.26
CA ARG A 28 -0.17 1.62 9.86
C ARG A 28 1.08 0.81 10.13
N GLU A 29 0.95 -0.35 10.79
CA GLU A 29 2.09 -1.19 11.12
C GLU A 29 2.83 -1.66 9.86
N GLY A 30 2.09 -2.02 8.81
CA GLY A 30 2.67 -2.36 7.51
C GLY A 30 3.42 -1.20 6.87
N LEU A 31 2.84 0.01 6.89
CA LEU A 31 3.47 1.21 6.33
C LEU A 31 4.72 1.62 7.13
N ASP A 32 4.67 1.62 8.46
CA ASP A 32 5.79 1.96 9.32
C ASP A 32 6.97 1.00 9.13
N ALA A 33 6.69 -0.30 8.95
CA ALA A 33 7.71 -1.29 8.64
C ALA A 33 8.40 -1.02 7.29
N TRP A 34 7.69 -0.48 6.30
CA TRP A 34 8.27 -0.09 5.01
C TRP A 34 9.04 1.22 5.08
N ASN A 35 8.51 2.22 5.80
CA ASN A 35 9.23 3.46 6.09
C ASN A 35 10.57 3.16 6.77
N ALA A 36 10.60 2.29 7.78
CA ALA A 36 11.83 1.91 8.49
C ALA A 36 12.86 1.22 7.57
N LYS A 37 12.43 0.47 6.56
CA LYS A 37 13.33 -0.12 5.55
C LYS A 37 13.90 0.94 4.61
N ALA A 38 13.10 1.95 4.27
CA ALA A 38 13.48 3.01 3.33
C ALA A 38 14.34 4.10 3.98
N ASP A 39 14.14 4.38 5.27
CA ASP A 39 14.81 5.46 6.00
C ASP A 39 16.34 5.36 5.90
N GLY A 40 16.97 6.44 5.43
CA GLY A 40 18.41 6.53 5.18
C GLY A 40 18.97 5.62 4.07
N ASN A 41 18.13 4.80 3.41
CA ASN A 41 18.58 3.75 2.49
C ASN A 41 18.23 4.01 1.01
N CYS A 42 17.49 5.07 0.69
CA CYS A 42 17.04 5.40 -0.67
C CYS A 42 17.95 6.43 -1.34
N ALA A 43 18.33 6.16 -2.60
CA ALA A 43 19.18 7.06 -3.40
C ALA A 43 18.39 8.06 -4.26
N ILE A 44 17.07 7.88 -4.34
CA ILE A 44 16.11 8.68 -5.10
C ILE A 44 14.82 8.82 -4.29
N ASP A 45 13.91 9.69 -4.72
CA ASP A 45 12.62 9.88 -4.07
C ASP A 45 11.79 8.59 -4.12
N TYR A 46 10.95 8.39 -3.10
CA TYR A 46 10.07 7.24 -3.02
C TYR A 46 8.69 7.59 -2.44
N ALA A 47 7.71 6.77 -2.77
CA ALA A 47 6.39 6.75 -2.15
C ALA A 47 5.92 5.30 -1.98
N PHE A 48 4.76 5.11 -1.36
CA PHE A 48 4.17 3.79 -1.17
C PHE A 48 2.74 3.69 -1.68
N HIS A 49 2.46 2.58 -2.35
CA HIS A 49 1.15 1.96 -2.41
C HIS A 49 0.94 1.10 -1.16
N MET A 50 -0.30 1.01 -0.65
CA MET A 50 -0.60 0.14 0.49
C MET A 50 -1.32 -1.13 0.03
N ILE A 51 -0.72 -2.31 0.23
CA ILE A 51 -1.42 -3.58 0.04
C ILE A 51 -2.37 -3.82 1.21
N VAL A 52 -3.65 -3.99 0.89
CA VAL A 52 -4.71 -4.25 1.87
C VAL A 52 -5.08 -5.73 1.79
N SER A 53 -4.56 -6.52 2.73
CA SER A 53 -4.75 -7.98 2.79
C SER A 53 -5.91 -8.40 3.69
N ASP A 54 -6.39 -7.49 4.56
CA ASP A 54 -7.50 -7.75 5.47
C ASP A 54 -8.48 -6.57 5.47
N VAL A 55 -9.60 -6.70 4.74
CA VAL A 55 -10.63 -5.66 4.65
C VAL A 55 -11.70 -5.86 5.71
N ASN A 56 -11.60 -5.05 6.76
CA ASN A 56 -12.57 -4.94 7.86
C ASN A 56 -12.83 -3.46 8.21
N GLN A 57 -13.72 -3.19 9.16
CA GLN A 57 -14.12 -1.82 9.50
C GLN A 57 -12.97 -0.94 10.01
N GLU A 58 -11.98 -1.51 10.69
CA GLU A 58 -10.83 -0.74 11.17
C GLU A 58 -9.88 -0.43 10.02
N THR A 59 -9.56 -1.41 9.17
CA THR A 59 -8.76 -1.20 7.96
C THR A 59 -9.36 -0.10 7.07
N LEU A 60 -10.69 -0.08 6.88
CA LEU A 60 -11.35 0.94 6.07
C LEU A 60 -11.22 2.35 6.65
N LYS A 61 -11.19 2.51 7.98
CA LYS A 61 -10.91 3.80 8.63
C LYS A 61 -9.45 4.19 8.48
N GLU A 62 -8.54 3.22 8.58
CA GLU A 62 -7.11 3.47 8.37
C GLU A 62 -6.82 3.94 6.95
N MET A 63 -7.56 3.48 5.95
CA MET A 63 -7.46 4.02 4.59
C MET A 63 -7.67 5.54 4.55
N ASP A 64 -8.63 6.07 5.32
CA ASP A 64 -8.89 7.52 5.38
C ASP A 64 -7.70 8.28 5.98
N LEU A 65 -7.10 7.73 7.03
CA LEU A 65 -5.92 8.32 7.68
C LEU A 65 -4.71 8.30 6.74
N LEU A 66 -4.48 7.17 6.06
CA LEU A 66 -3.37 7.01 5.13
C LEU A 66 -3.47 7.96 3.92
N VAL A 67 -4.68 8.18 3.41
CA VAL A 67 -4.91 9.18 2.34
C VAL A 67 -4.50 10.58 2.81
N GLN A 68 -4.86 10.98 4.04
CA GLN A 68 -4.48 12.29 4.60
C GLN A 68 -2.96 12.46 4.77
N GLU A 69 -2.23 11.35 4.90
CA GLU A 69 -0.78 11.31 5.04
C GLU A 69 -0.04 11.13 3.69
N GLY A 70 -0.77 11.07 2.57
CA GLY A 70 -0.20 11.02 1.23
C GLY A 70 -0.12 9.63 0.59
N VAL A 71 -0.60 8.58 1.26
CA VAL A 71 -0.75 7.25 0.68
C VAL A 71 -2.15 7.13 0.07
N THR A 72 -2.25 7.50 -1.21
CA THR A 72 -3.54 7.65 -1.92
C THR A 72 -3.91 6.48 -2.82
N SER A 73 -3.21 5.34 -2.72
CA SER A 73 -3.47 4.19 -3.59
C SER A 73 -3.28 2.87 -2.86
N PHE A 74 -4.25 1.98 -3.03
CA PHE A 74 -4.40 0.74 -2.28
C PHE A 74 -4.46 -0.44 -3.23
N LYS A 75 -3.70 -1.49 -2.94
CA LYS A 75 -3.58 -2.69 -3.78
C LYS A 75 -4.32 -3.86 -3.14
N GLN A 76 -5.17 -4.51 -3.92
CA GLN A 76 -5.83 -5.76 -3.57
C GLN A 76 -5.50 -6.86 -4.58
N PHE A 77 -5.72 -8.11 -4.18
CA PHE A 77 -5.42 -9.28 -4.99
C PHE A 77 -6.67 -10.16 -5.10
N MET A 78 -6.99 -10.58 -6.33
CA MET A 78 -7.96 -11.66 -6.57
C MET A 78 -7.29 -13.05 -6.59
N ALA A 79 -6.00 -13.10 -6.26
CA ALA A 79 -5.16 -14.29 -6.23
C ALA A 79 -4.56 -14.54 -4.85
N TYR A 80 -3.76 -15.61 -4.73
CA TYR A 80 -3.02 -15.99 -3.51
C TYR A 80 -3.89 -16.24 -2.26
N PRO A 81 -4.76 -17.27 -2.29
CA PRO A 81 -5.57 -17.66 -1.13
C PRO A 81 -4.74 -17.86 0.14
N GLY A 82 -5.24 -17.33 1.26
CA GLY A 82 -4.60 -17.44 2.57
C GLY A 82 -3.44 -16.46 2.83
N VAL A 83 -3.07 -15.64 1.84
CA VAL A 83 -2.00 -14.64 2.00
C VAL A 83 -2.48 -13.23 1.64
N PHE A 84 -2.98 -13.03 0.42
CA PHE A 84 -3.38 -11.71 -0.08
C PHE A 84 -4.82 -11.63 -0.62
N TYR A 85 -5.46 -12.77 -0.84
CA TYR A 85 -6.76 -12.86 -1.49
C TYR A 85 -7.82 -12.02 -0.78
N SER A 86 -8.47 -11.12 -1.53
CA SER A 86 -9.69 -10.42 -1.14
C SER A 86 -10.87 -10.99 -1.93
N ASP A 87 -11.96 -11.32 -1.24
CA ASP A 87 -13.23 -11.69 -1.90
C ASP A 87 -13.95 -10.47 -2.52
N ASP A 88 -14.94 -10.72 -3.37
CA ASP A 88 -15.69 -9.67 -4.07
C ASP A 88 -16.34 -8.66 -3.10
N GLY A 89 -16.78 -9.10 -1.93
CA GLY A 89 -17.36 -8.24 -0.91
C GLY A 89 -16.32 -7.34 -0.25
N GLN A 90 -15.13 -7.86 0.02
CA GLN A 90 -13.98 -7.09 0.52
C GLN A 90 -13.53 -6.05 -0.52
N ILE A 91 -13.43 -6.45 -1.79
CA ILE A 91 -13.08 -5.55 -2.90
C ILE A 91 -14.11 -4.42 -3.02
N LEU A 92 -15.41 -4.75 -3.04
CA LEU A 92 -16.48 -3.75 -3.15
C LEU A 92 -16.44 -2.75 -2.00
N ARG A 93 -16.25 -3.21 -0.75
CA ARG A 93 -16.15 -2.32 0.42
C ARG A 93 -14.96 -1.36 0.32
N ALA A 94 -13.81 -1.85 -0.11
CA ALA A 94 -12.62 -1.02 -0.30
C ALA A 94 -12.79 0.00 -1.43
N MET A 95 -13.43 -0.39 -2.54
CA MET A 95 -13.78 0.52 -3.65
C MET A 95 -14.76 1.62 -3.21
N GLN A 96 -15.80 1.26 -2.43
CA GLN A 96 -16.77 2.23 -1.90
C GLN A 96 -16.09 3.25 -0.99
N ARG A 97 -15.26 2.79 -0.03
CA ARG A 97 -14.47 3.67 0.83
C ARG A 97 -13.53 4.58 0.03
N SER A 98 -12.88 4.03 -0.99
CA SER A 98 -11.96 4.79 -1.85
C SER A 98 -12.69 5.87 -2.68
N ALA A 99 -13.93 5.60 -3.11
CA ALA A 99 -14.76 6.59 -3.78
C ALA A 99 -15.14 7.78 -2.86
N GLU A 100 -15.23 7.55 -1.54
CA GLU A 100 -15.53 8.58 -0.55
C GLU A 100 -14.29 9.41 -0.17
N ASN A 101 -13.10 8.78 -0.07
CA ASN A 101 -11.89 9.43 0.42
C ASN A 101 -10.90 9.87 -0.68
N GLY A 102 -11.14 9.51 -1.95
CA GLY A 102 -10.27 9.86 -3.08
C GLY A 102 -9.10 8.91 -3.30
N GLY A 103 -9.06 7.76 -2.61
CA GLY A 103 -8.09 6.70 -2.84
C GLY A 103 -8.28 6.00 -4.19
N LEU A 104 -7.19 5.48 -4.75
CA LEU A 104 -7.22 4.65 -5.96
C LEU A 104 -7.06 3.17 -5.61
N ILE A 105 -8.07 2.35 -5.94
CA ILE A 105 -7.93 0.89 -5.86
C ILE A 105 -7.18 0.36 -7.08
N MET A 106 -6.15 -0.43 -6.82
CA MET A 106 -5.41 -1.20 -7.81
C MET A 106 -5.69 -2.69 -7.62
N MET A 107 -5.87 -3.40 -8.73
CA MET A 107 -6.12 -4.84 -8.71
C MET A 107 -4.91 -5.60 -9.26
N HIS A 108 -4.59 -6.72 -8.64
CA HIS A 108 -3.85 -7.81 -9.25
C HIS A 108 -4.82 -8.95 -9.52
#